data_AF-A0A0J7KSL1-F1
#
_entry.id   AF-A0A0J7KSL1-F1
#
_cell.length_a   1.000
_cell.length_b   1.000
_cell.length_c   1.000
_cell.angle_alpha   90.00
_cell.angle_beta   90.00
_cell.angle_gamma   90.00
#
_symmetry.space_group_name_H-M   'P 1'
#
loop_
_entity.id
_entity.type
_entity.pdbx_description
1 polymer ?
#
loop_
_entity_poly.entity_id
_entity_poly.type
_entity_poly.pdbx_seq_one_letter_code
_entity_poly.pdbx_strand_id
1 'polypeptide(L)' 'MMPLAINASAAERPGKIYCYCRCPYDEVSEMIACDGEDCRIEWFHFECVGIMVPPKGKWYCPDCRKKHGIVQNNEYCD' A
#
# COMPACT_ATOMS: atom_id res chain seq x y z
N MET A 1 -9.00 -35.25 21.73
CA MET A 1 -9.75 -34.95 20.49
C MET A 1 -10.43 -33.59 20.63
N MET A 2 -9.78 -32.52 20.19
CA MET A 2 -10.40 -31.22 19.90
C MET A 2 -9.54 -30.60 18.81
N PRO A 3 -10.03 -30.42 17.56
CA PRO A 3 -9.23 -29.79 16.51
C PRO A 3 -9.64 -28.32 16.39
N LEU A 4 -8.85 -27.41 16.95
CA LEU A 4 -8.97 -25.99 16.65
C LEU A 4 -7.60 -25.31 16.76
N ALA A 5 -6.97 -25.03 15.62
CA ALA A 5 -6.16 -23.83 15.44
C ALA A 5 -5.94 -23.55 13.95
N ILE A 6 -6.89 -22.77 13.40
CA ILE A 6 -6.69 -21.61 12.51
C ILE A 6 -5.70 -21.79 11.35
N ASN A 7 -6.28 -21.84 10.14
CA ASN A 7 -5.69 -21.55 8.81
C ASN A 7 -4.22 -21.14 8.80
N ALA A 8 -3.35 -22.10 8.52
CA ALA A 8 -1.97 -21.88 8.12
C ALA A 8 -1.93 -21.48 6.62
N SER A 9 -2.37 -20.26 6.30
CA SER A 9 -2.04 -19.62 5.03
C SER A 9 -0.95 -18.59 5.27
N ALA A 10 0.29 -19.04 5.45
CA ALA A 10 1.44 -18.16 5.44
C ALA A 10 2.69 -18.98 5.10
N ALA A 11 2.88 -19.24 3.81
CA ALA A 11 4.16 -19.72 3.29
C ALA A 11 5.22 -18.64 3.60
N GLU A 12 6.09 -18.96 4.55
CA GLU A 12 7.17 -18.11 5.05
C GLU A 12 8.22 -17.83 3.94
N ARG A 13 8.07 -16.72 3.24
CA ARG A 13 9.23 -15.94 2.76
C ARG A 13 9.31 -14.74 3.70
N PRO A 14 10.50 -14.30 4.15
CA PRO A 14 10.62 -13.05 4.90
C PRO A 14 10.12 -11.93 3.99
N GLY A 15 8.83 -11.60 4.12
CA GLY A 15 8.14 -10.67 3.26
C GLY A 15 8.79 -9.32 3.45
N LYS A 16 9.27 -8.72 2.35
CA LYS A 16 9.79 -7.35 2.40
C LYS A 16 8.68 -6.48 2.99
N ILE A 17 8.99 -5.80 4.08
CA ILE A 17 8.03 -4.98 4.81
C ILE A 17 7.86 -3.66 4.04
N TYR A 18 6.61 -3.31 3.76
CA TYR A 18 6.25 -2.11 3.02
C TYR A 18 5.21 -1.29 3.79
N CYS A 19 4.85 -0.14 3.22
CA CYS A 19 3.85 0.77 3.76
C CYS A 19 4.17 1.32 5.17
N TYR A 20 3.36 2.26 5.64
CA TYR A 20 3.45 2.79 7.01
C TYR A 20 2.99 1.77 8.05
N CYS A 21 2.14 0.82 7.66
CA CYS A 21 1.62 -0.22 8.54
C CYS A 21 2.66 -1.30 8.90
N ARG A 22 3.83 -1.29 8.24
CA ARG A 22 4.90 -2.29 8.47
C ARG A 22 4.42 -3.74 8.30
N CYS A 23 3.42 -3.96 7.45
CA CYS A 23 2.93 -5.30 7.12
C CYS A 23 3.65 -5.86 5.89
N PRO A 24 3.74 -7.20 5.76
CA PRO A 24 4.16 -7.83 4.52
C PRO A 24 3.12 -7.58 3.41
N TYR A 25 3.49 -7.95 2.18
CA TYR A 25 2.54 -8.02 1.07
C TYR A 25 1.47 -9.08 1.38
N ASP A 26 0.20 -8.70 1.21
CA ASP A 26 -0.96 -9.58 1.31
C ASP A 26 -1.62 -9.70 -0.06
N GLU A 27 -2.03 -10.91 -0.46
CA GLU A 27 -2.72 -11.14 -1.75
C GLU A 27 -4.12 -10.51 -1.81
N VAL A 28 -4.70 -10.22 -0.64
CA VAL A 28 -6.04 -9.64 -0.49
C VAL A 28 -6.01 -8.13 -0.64
N SER A 29 -4.89 -7.49 -0.29
CA SER A 29 -4.78 -6.03 -0.28
C SER A 29 -4.00 -5.54 -1.51
N GLU A 30 -4.63 -4.67 -2.30
CA GLU A 30 -3.95 -4.03 -3.42
C GLU A 30 -2.87 -3.06 -2.93
N MET A 31 -1.75 -3.02 -3.67
CA MET A 31 -0.63 -2.13 -3.39
C MET A 31 -0.36 -1.18 -4.55
N ILE A 32 -0.05 0.07 -4.22
CA ILE A 32 0.34 1.12 -5.17
C ILE A 32 1.80 1.50 -4.99
N ALA A 33 2.47 1.75 -6.11
CA ALA A 33 3.82 2.31 -6.12
C ALA A 33 3.78 3.85 -6.13
N CYS A 34 4.62 4.47 -5.32
CA CYS A 34 4.89 5.91 -5.32
C CYS A 34 5.92 6.24 -6.39
N ASP A 35 5.56 7.13 -7.32
CA ASP A 35 6.41 7.63 -8.40
C ASP A 35 7.42 8.69 -7.95
N GLY A 36 7.49 8.96 -6.64
CA GLY A 36 8.47 9.87 -6.07
C GLY A 36 9.87 9.26 -6.11
N GLU A 37 10.78 9.87 -6.87
CA GLU A 37 12.16 9.38 -7.07
C GLU A 37 12.96 9.24 -5.76
N ASP A 38 12.63 10.02 -4.72
CA ASP A 38 13.26 9.98 -3.39
C ASP A 38 12.38 9.28 -2.33
N CYS A 39 11.42 8.45 -2.76
CA CYS A 39 10.53 7.73 -1.84
C CYS A 39 11.25 6.52 -1.21
N ARG A 40 11.34 6.47 0.12
CA ARG A 40 12.02 5.35 0.83
C ARG A 40 11.22 4.05 0.88
N ILE A 41 9.89 4.15 0.83
CA ILE A 41 9.00 3.00 1.05
C ILE A 41 8.56 2.42 -0.30
N GLU A 42 8.35 3.28 -1.30
CA GLU A 42 7.92 2.98 -2.67
C GLU A 42 6.54 2.31 -2.78
N TRP A 43 6.13 1.44 -1.86
CA TRP A 43 4.91 0.64 -1.94
C TRP A 43 3.98 0.83 -0.75
N PHE A 44 2.69 0.99 -1.04
CA PHE A 44 1.68 1.28 -0.02
C PHE A 44 0.39 0.50 -0.29
N HIS A 45 -0.26 0.00 0.76
CA HIS A 45 -1.60 -0.58 0.62
C HIS A 45 -2.62 0.50 0.32
N PHE A 46 -3.55 0.20 -0.58
CA PHE A 46 -4.64 1.10 -0.96
C PHE A 46 -5.39 1.64 0.26
N GLU A 47 -5.79 0.76 1.17
CA GLU A 47 -6.50 1.12 2.41
C GLU A 47 -5.66 2.00 3.34
N CYS A 48 -4.35 1.74 3.44
CA CYS A 48 -3.44 2.51 4.29
C CYS A 48 -3.23 3.95 3.80
N VAL A 49 -3.43 4.22 2.50
CA VAL A 49 -3.32 5.55 1.91
C VAL A 49 -4.65 6.13 1.44
N GLY A 50 -5.77 5.48 1.76
CA GLY A 50 -7.12 5.93 1.44
C GLY A 50 -7.45 5.89 -0.06
N ILE A 51 -6.82 4.99 -0.81
CA ILE A 51 -7.16 4.74 -2.21
C ILE A 51 -8.25 3.69 -2.26
N MET A 52 -9.39 4.04 -2.83
CA MET A 52 -10.47 3.08 -3.11
C MET A 52 -10.42 2.56 -4.54
N VAL A 53 -9.90 3.37 -5.47
CA VAL A 53 -9.78 3.02 -6.88
C VAL A 53 -8.41 3.40 -7.39
N PRO A 54 -7.79 2.54 -8.21
CA PRO A 54 -6.48 2.81 -8.77
C PRO A 54 -6.48 4.14 -9.54
N PRO A 55 -5.63 5.11 -9.15
CA PRO A 55 -5.54 6.38 -9.84
C PRO A 55 -5.01 6.18 -11.26
N LYS A 56 -5.53 6.97 -12.21
CA LYS A 56 -5.03 6.95 -13.58
C LYS A 56 -3.72 7.75 -13.65
N GLY A 57 -2.60 7.05 -13.82
CA GLY A 57 -1.29 7.66 -14.02
C GLY A 57 -0.43 7.66 -12.75
N LYS A 58 0.34 8.73 -12.55
CA LYS A 58 1.35 8.81 -11.48
C LYS A 58 0.69 9.04 -10.13
N TRP A 59 1.06 8.20 -9.16
CA TRP A 59 0.67 8.39 -7.78
C TRP A 59 1.89 8.66 -6.89
N TYR A 60 1.73 9.54 -5.92
CA TYR A 60 2.73 9.96 -4.97
C TYR A 60 2.18 9.79 -3.55
N CYS A 61 2.99 9.22 -2.66
CA CYS A 61 2.59 9.02 -1.28
C CYS A 61 2.42 10.36 -0.54
N PRO A 62 1.74 10.39 0.62
CA PRO A 62 1.50 11.61 1.39
C PRO A 62 2.77 12.40 1.72
N ASP A 63 3.89 11.70 1.91
CA ASP A 63 5.19 12.32 2.20
C ASP A 63 5.77 13.01 0.95
N CYS A 64 5.82 12.29 -0.18
CA CYS A 64 6.27 12.85 -1.47
C CYS A 64 5.38 14.01 -1.92
N ARG A 65 4.07 13.93 -1.70
CA ARG A 65 3.14 15.05 -1.99
C ARG A 65 3.48 16.30 -1.20
N LYS A 66 3.73 16.16 0.10
CA LYS A 66 4.13 17.29 0.95
C LYS A 66 5.51 17.83 0.56
N LYS A 67 6.46 16.95 0.26
CA LYS A 67 7.83 17.32 -0.11
C LYS A 67 7.92 18.05 -1.45
N HIS A 68 7.18 17.58 -2.45
CA HIS A 68 7.20 18.13 -3.81
C HIS A 68 6.06 19.12 -4.10
N GLY A 69 5.18 19.38 -3.13
CA GLY A 69 4.01 20.25 -3.32
C GLY A 69 2.98 19.70 -4.32
N ILE A 70 2.89 18.37 -4.48
CA ILE A 70 2.02 17.73 -5.47
C ILE A 70 0.59 17.65 -4.93
N VAL A 71 -0.30 18.42 -5.54
CA VAL A 71 -1.74 18.30 -5.33
C VAL A 71 -2.23 17.13 -6.17
N GLN A 72 -2.38 15.96 -5.56
CA GLN A 72 -3.11 14.87 -6.23
C GLN A 72 -4.59 15.22 -6.22
N ASN A 73 -5.13 15.55 -7.39
CA ASN A 73 -6.56 15.60 -7.61
C ASN A 73 -7.08 14.17 -7.46
N ASN A 74 -7.62 13.88 -6.28
CA ASN A 74 -8.43 12.70 -6.07
C ASN A 74 -9.83 13.02 -6.63
N GLU A 75 -9.90 13.27 -7.93
CA GLU A 75 -11.17 13.36 -8.64
C GLU A 75 -11.65 11.92 -8.85
N TYR A 76 -12.17 11.37 -7.76
CA TYR A 76 -12.94 10.13 -7.79
C TYR A 76 -14.40 10.54 -7.88
N CYS A 77 -15.07 10.01 -8.89
CA CYS A 77 -16.42 10.36 -9.36
C CYS A 77 -17.45 10.49 -8.24
N ASP A 78 -18.20 11.60 -8.28
CA ASP A 78 -19.61 11.68 -7.85
C ASP A 78 -20.42 10.43 -8.23
#